data_AF-A0A7X6XYG8-F1
#
_entry.id   AF-A0A7X6XYG8-F1
#
_cell.length_a   1.000
_cell.length_b   1.000
_cell.length_c   1.000
_cell.angle_alpha   90.00
_cell.angle_beta   90.00
_cell.angle_gamma   90.00
#
_symmetry.space_group_name_H-M   'P 1'
#
loop_
_entity.id
_entity.type
_entity.pdbx_description
1 polymer ?
#
loop_
_entity_poly.entity_id
_entity_poly.type
_entity_poly.pdbx_seq_one_letter_code
_entity_poly.pdbx_strand_id
1 'polypeptide(L)'
;MYKADETKFSNVLLIILAIALIGLIIVLDRNIDISMRLRSSFILVIISVIIVSLQLYIFIKSLYYEFTDKHLVIGSSLKWYNIYIEYENILAFDTRVNLINKIGIYAFFGKRFFIGKGNIEGIGKTRLYVTNSKKNIYIMTEKEIYSISPKDLDGFTRELKNRDISHERISRDITEEDVLESDEIAKRFFLLNFILILTVIFVPIIIYYMGYLPAYIPRFSTMNNLSIFIDVNEYLNRVYMTGALSFLFLAVMTLFSRIYSKIDILYHYKILFIPLIVAVFRLLFLLNDLALIYGRI
;
A
#
# COMPACT_ATOMS: atom_id res chain seq x y z
N MET A 1 25.47 4.32 -16.27
CA MET A 1 24.11 4.45 -15.67
C MET A 1 23.07 4.22 -16.75
N TYR A 2 22.36 3.10 -16.69
CA TYR A 2 21.30 2.77 -17.66
C TYR A 2 19.93 2.96 -17.01
N LYS A 3 19.00 3.59 -17.73
CA LYS A 3 17.63 3.84 -17.26
C LYS A 3 16.69 2.70 -17.65
N ALA A 4 15.71 2.41 -16.81
CA ALA A 4 14.63 1.49 -17.13
C ALA A 4 13.72 2.04 -18.24
N ASP A 5 13.03 1.15 -18.96
CA ASP A 5 12.13 1.53 -20.06
C ASP A 5 10.93 2.35 -19.56
N GLU A 6 10.48 3.35 -20.31
CA GLU A 6 9.34 4.20 -19.93
C GLU A 6 8.00 3.54 -20.29
N THR A 7 6.96 3.74 -19.47
CA THR A 7 5.77 2.87 -19.49
C THR A 7 4.46 3.63 -19.66
N LYS A 8 3.47 2.99 -20.29
CA LYS A 8 2.09 3.51 -20.33
C LYS A 8 1.46 3.69 -18.94
N PHE A 9 1.99 3.00 -17.92
CA PHE A 9 1.50 3.08 -16.55
C PHE A 9 1.82 4.43 -15.88
N SER A 10 2.93 5.09 -16.24
CA SER A 10 3.19 6.45 -15.75
C SER A 10 2.09 7.42 -16.19
N ASN A 11 1.50 7.21 -17.37
CA ASN A 11 0.40 8.02 -17.87
C ASN A 11 -0.91 7.72 -17.11
N VAL A 12 -1.15 6.47 -16.73
CA VAL A 12 -2.30 6.10 -15.88
C VAL A 12 -2.19 6.73 -14.49
N LEU A 13 -1.00 6.74 -13.89
CA LEU A 13 -0.75 7.44 -12.63
C LEU A 13 -1.00 8.95 -12.73
N LEU A 14 -0.61 9.58 -13.84
CA LEU A 14 -0.92 10.99 -14.10
C LEU A 14 -2.44 11.25 -14.20
N ILE A 15 -3.19 10.34 -14.83
CA ILE A 15 -4.66 10.43 -14.90
C ILE A 15 -5.27 10.29 -13.50
N ILE A 16 -4.81 9.32 -12.69
CA ILE A 16 -5.27 9.13 -11.30
C ILE A 16 -4.98 10.39 -10.47
N LEU A 17 -3.78 10.97 -10.61
CA LEU A 17 -3.41 12.24 -9.96
C LEU A 17 -4.34 13.38 -10.39
N ALA A 18 -4.63 13.50 -11.68
CA ALA A 18 -5.55 14.52 -12.19
C ALA A 18 -6.97 14.35 -11.62
N ILE A 19 -7.50 13.13 -11.59
CA ILE A 19 -8.81 12.82 -11.00
C ILE A 19 -8.83 13.14 -9.50
N ALA A 20 -7.77 12.76 -8.77
CA ALA A 20 -7.66 13.04 -7.34
C ALA A 20 -7.62 14.56 -7.07
N LEU A 21 -6.90 15.34 -7.87
CA LEU A 21 -6.87 16.80 -7.77
C LEU A 21 -8.23 17.43 -8.07
N ILE A 22 -8.94 16.94 -9.09
CA ILE A 22 -10.32 17.39 -9.39
C ILE A 22 -11.25 17.05 -8.23
N GLY A 23 -11.15 15.84 -7.68
CA GLY A 23 -11.89 15.44 -6.49
C GLY A 23 -11.60 16.32 -5.28
N LEU A 24 -10.34 16.74 -5.10
CA LEU A 24 -9.96 17.68 -4.04
C LEU A 24 -10.65 19.03 -4.21
N ILE A 25 -10.66 19.57 -5.43
CA ILE A 25 -11.33 20.85 -5.76
C ILE A 25 -12.83 20.75 -5.44
N ILE A 26 -13.49 19.66 -5.86
CA ILE A 26 -14.92 19.43 -5.60
C ILE A 26 -15.18 19.34 -4.10
N VAL A 27 -14.39 18.56 -3.35
CA VAL A 27 -14.59 18.40 -1.90
C VAL A 27 -14.33 19.71 -1.15
N LEU A 28 -13.43 20.57 -1.65
CA LEU A 28 -13.15 21.90 -1.10
C LEU A 28 -14.22 22.95 -1.48
N ASP A 29 -15.05 22.70 -2.50
CA ASP A 29 -16.12 23.61 -2.88
C ASP A 29 -17.12 23.75 -1.73
N ARG A 30 -17.29 25.00 -1.26
CA ARG A 30 -18.16 25.37 -0.15
C ARG A 30 -19.64 25.20 -0.47
N ASN A 31 -20.01 25.13 -1.75
CA ASN A 31 -21.40 24.99 -2.18
C ASN A 31 -21.95 23.56 -1.99
N ILE A 32 -21.10 22.59 -1.67
CA ILE A 32 -21.53 21.20 -1.44
C ILE A 32 -21.81 21.00 0.06
N ASP A 33 -23.05 20.61 0.37
CA ASP A 33 -23.54 20.40 1.73
C ASP A 33 -23.14 19.02 2.26
N ILE A 34 -21.84 18.85 2.51
CA ILE A 34 -21.27 17.65 3.13
C ILE A 34 -20.86 17.98 4.56
N SER A 35 -21.25 17.10 5.50
CA SER A 35 -20.83 17.26 6.90
C SER A 35 -19.30 17.38 7.02
N MET A 36 -18.82 18.31 7.85
CA MET A 36 -17.39 18.65 7.94
C MET A 36 -16.48 17.45 8.29
N ARG A 37 -16.99 16.47 9.04
CA ARG A 37 -16.26 15.22 9.37
C ARG A 37 -16.09 14.32 8.15
N LEU A 38 -17.10 14.27 7.26
CA LEU A 38 -16.99 13.55 5.99
C LEU A 38 -16.05 14.31 5.04
N ARG A 39 -16.18 15.64 4.93
CA ARG A 39 -15.30 16.47 4.10
C ARG A 39 -13.82 16.30 4.47
N SER A 40 -13.48 16.39 5.75
CA SER A 40 -12.10 16.18 6.22
C SER A 40 -11.59 14.76 5.96
N SER A 41 -12.43 13.74 6.14
CA SER A 41 -12.07 12.36 5.81
C SER A 41 -11.79 12.18 4.31
N PHE A 42 -12.62 12.78 3.43
CA PHE A 42 -12.41 12.75 1.98
C PHE A 42 -11.13 13.49 1.57
N ILE A 43 -10.87 14.67 2.13
CA ILE A 43 -9.63 15.42 1.87
C ILE A 43 -8.41 14.59 2.24
N LEU A 44 -8.39 13.96 3.42
CA LEU A 44 -7.29 13.12 3.86
C LEU A 44 -7.06 11.91 2.95
N VAL A 45 -8.14 11.25 2.53
CA VAL A 45 -8.05 10.13 1.58
C VAL A 45 -7.49 10.60 0.24
N ILE A 46 -7.99 11.72 -0.30
CA ILE A 46 -7.55 12.28 -1.58
C ILE A 46 -6.09 12.71 -1.52
N ILE A 47 -5.66 13.42 -0.46
CA ILE A 47 -4.26 13.79 -0.25
C ILE A 47 -3.38 12.56 -0.15
N SER A 48 -3.82 11.52 0.57
CA SER A 48 -3.08 10.25 0.68
C SER A 48 -2.90 9.60 -0.69
N VAL A 49 -3.95 9.57 -1.52
CA VAL A 49 -3.89 9.07 -2.90
C VAL A 49 -2.92 9.89 -3.75
N ILE A 50 -2.92 11.22 -3.62
CA ILE A 50 -1.99 12.09 -4.34
C ILE A 50 -0.54 11.80 -3.94
N ILE A 51 -0.25 11.76 -2.63
CA ILE A 51 1.11 11.51 -2.12
C ILE A 51 1.63 10.15 -2.61
N VAL A 52 0.84 9.08 -2.45
CA VAL A 52 1.23 7.73 -2.87
C VAL A 52 1.42 7.66 -4.40
N SER A 53 0.52 8.26 -5.17
CA SER A 53 0.60 8.24 -6.64
C SER A 53 1.80 9.02 -7.15
N LEU A 54 2.10 10.18 -6.53
CA LEU A 54 3.26 11.00 -6.86
C LEU A 54 4.56 10.29 -6.49
N GLN A 55 4.63 9.67 -5.31
CA GLN A 55 5.79 8.87 -4.88
C GLN A 55 6.06 7.73 -5.86
N LEU A 56 5.03 6.98 -6.25
CA LEU A 56 5.16 5.90 -7.24
C LEU A 56 5.58 6.42 -8.62
N TYR A 57 5.00 7.55 -9.05
CA TYR A 57 5.36 8.17 -10.33
C TYR A 57 6.84 8.58 -10.37
N ILE A 58 7.32 9.27 -9.34
CA ILE A 58 8.72 9.66 -9.19
C ILE A 58 9.62 8.43 -9.14
N PHE A 59 9.24 7.41 -8.37
CA PHE A 59 10.02 6.17 -8.25
C PHE A 59 10.18 5.47 -9.60
N ILE A 60 9.11 5.35 -10.39
CA ILE A 60 9.14 4.73 -11.72
C ILE A 60 10.03 5.52 -12.68
N LYS A 61 9.85 6.83 -12.75
CA LYS A 61 10.62 7.70 -13.65
C LYS A 61 12.10 7.79 -13.28
N SER A 62 12.43 7.51 -12.03
CA SER A 62 13.77 7.60 -11.50
C SER A 62 14.47 6.25 -11.36
N LEU A 63 13.81 5.15 -11.73
CA LEU A 63 14.38 3.81 -11.64
C LEU A 63 15.59 3.67 -12.57
N TYR A 64 16.71 3.29 -11.99
CA TYR A 64 17.96 3.05 -12.71
C TYR A 64 18.62 1.77 -12.22
N TYR A 65 19.50 1.25 -13.05
CA TYR A 65 20.45 0.24 -12.63
C TYR A 65 21.88 0.66 -12.99
N GLU A 66 22.83 0.17 -12.21
CA GLU A 66 24.24 0.50 -12.33
C GLU A 66 25.08 -0.73 -11.99
N PHE A 67 26.01 -1.07 -12.88
CA PHE A 67 27.06 -2.03 -12.60
C PHE A 67 28.23 -1.28 -11.97
N THR A 68 28.61 -1.68 -10.76
CA THR A 68 29.82 -1.20 -10.08
C THR A 68 30.88 -2.29 -10.14
N ASP A 69 32.02 -2.11 -9.47
CA ASP A 69 33.06 -3.15 -9.45
C ASP A 69 32.57 -4.42 -8.73
N LYS A 70 31.85 -4.24 -7.62
CA LYS A 70 31.43 -5.34 -6.72
C LYS A 70 29.93 -5.62 -6.68
N HIS A 71 29.10 -4.66 -7.10
CA HIS A 71 27.65 -4.75 -6.94
C HIS A 71 26.90 -4.36 -8.21
N LEU A 72 25.82 -5.06 -8.48
CA LEU A 72 24.71 -4.54 -9.26
C LEU A 72 23.80 -3.71 -8.34
N VAL A 73 23.62 -2.44 -8.68
CA VAL A 73 22.74 -1.52 -7.95
C VAL A 73 21.43 -1.39 -8.71
N ILE A 74 20.31 -1.62 -8.03
CA ILE A 74 18.97 -1.27 -8.50
C ILE A 74 18.47 -0.13 -7.63
N GLY A 75 18.23 1.04 -8.21
CA GLY A 75 18.00 2.26 -7.44
C GLY A 75 16.97 3.20 -8.04
N SER A 76 16.68 4.26 -7.27
CA SER A 76 15.89 5.41 -7.67
C SER A 76 16.72 6.68 -7.47
N SER A 77 16.44 7.75 -8.21
CA SER A 77 17.20 9.03 -8.18
C SER A 77 17.42 9.61 -6.78
N LEU A 78 16.53 9.29 -5.82
CA LEU A 78 16.66 9.73 -4.43
C LEU A 78 17.66 8.90 -3.60
N LYS A 79 18.18 7.78 -4.12
CA LYS A 79 19.15 6.85 -3.51
C LYS A 79 18.75 6.24 -2.16
N TRP A 80 17.64 6.66 -1.55
CA TRP A 80 17.13 6.15 -0.27
C TRP A 80 16.67 4.69 -0.32
N TYR A 81 16.48 4.12 -1.51
CA TYR A 81 15.99 2.76 -1.72
C TYR A 81 16.90 1.95 -2.66
N ASN A 82 18.20 2.24 -2.67
CA ASN A 82 19.14 1.48 -3.48
C ASN A 82 19.32 0.07 -2.91
N ILE A 83 19.15 -0.92 -3.77
CA ILE A 83 19.40 -2.32 -3.48
C ILE A 83 20.73 -2.67 -4.10
N TYR A 84 21.61 -3.19 -3.26
CA TYR A 84 22.94 -3.63 -3.63
C TYR A 84 22.93 -5.15 -3.71
N ILE A 85 23.18 -5.68 -4.89
CA ILE A 85 23.32 -7.11 -5.14
C ILE A 85 24.79 -7.36 -5.41
N GLU A 86 25.50 -7.94 -4.44
CA GLU A 86 26.89 -8.37 -4.61
C GLU A 86 26.98 -9.45 -5.68
N TYR A 87 27.94 -9.35 -6.59
CA TYR A 87 28.09 -10.33 -7.68
C TYR A 87 28.37 -11.74 -7.16
N GLU A 88 29.11 -11.86 -6.05
CA GLU A 88 29.42 -13.13 -5.39
C GLU A 88 28.15 -13.88 -4.93
N ASN A 89 27.08 -13.15 -4.63
CA ASN A 89 25.81 -13.71 -4.19
C ASN A 89 24.87 -14.03 -5.36
N ILE A 90 25.25 -13.74 -6.61
CA ILE A 90 24.45 -14.04 -7.79
C ILE A 90 24.79 -15.46 -8.23
N LEU A 91 23.82 -16.36 -8.09
CA LEU A 91 23.95 -17.76 -8.46
C LEU A 91 23.81 -17.96 -9.97
N ALA A 92 22.80 -17.32 -10.57
CA ALA A 92 22.51 -17.42 -11.99
C ALA A 92 21.64 -16.27 -12.48
N PHE A 93 21.57 -16.11 -13.80
CA PHE A 93 20.59 -15.23 -14.45
C PHE A 93 19.83 -15.92 -15.59
N ASP A 94 18.59 -15.49 -15.82
CA ASP A 94 17.70 -15.99 -16.86
C ASP A 94 17.04 -14.82 -17.60
N THR A 95 16.74 -14.99 -18.90
CA THR A 95 16.02 -14.01 -19.70
C THR A 95 14.73 -14.62 -20.23
N ARG A 96 13.58 -14.08 -19.83
CA ARG A 96 12.27 -14.57 -20.31
C ARG A 96 11.33 -13.45 -20.67
N VAL A 97 10.51 -13.69 -21.69
CA VAL A 97 9.35 -12.87 -22.00
C VAL A 97 8.16 -13.44 -21.24
N ASN A 98 7.87 -12.91 -20.06
CA ASN A 98 6.71 -13.31 -19.28
C ASN A 98 5.66 -12.20 -19.27
N LEU A 99 4.44 -12.55 -19.65
CA LEU A 99 3.28 -11.71 -19.39
C LEU A 99 3.02 -11.70 -17.89
N ILE A 100 3.17 -10.53 -17.27
CA ILE A 100 2.84 -10.29 -15.86
C ILE A 100 1.31 -10.22 -15.76
N ASN A 101 0.64 -11.37 -15.89
CA ASN A 101 -0.83 -11.47 -15.89
C ASN A 101 -1.41 -11.84 -14.51
N LYS A 102 -0.59 -12.28 -13.55
CA LYS A 102 -1.05 -12.83 -12.26
C LYS A 102 -0.35 -12.22 -11.03
N ILE A 103 0.01 -10.93 -11.07
CA ILE A 103 0.76 -10.31 -9.96
C ILE A 103 0.07 -9.05 -9.46
N GLY A 104 -0.70 -9.18 -8.39
CA GLY A 104 -1.15 -8.02 -7.63
C GLY A 104 -2.22 -7.15 -8.32
N ILE A 105 -2.75 -6.18 -7.57
CA ILE A 105 -3.70 -5.16 -8.06
C ILE A 105 -3.05 -4.31 -9.16
N TYR A 106 -1.72 -4.15 -9.13
CA TYR A 106 -0.95 -3.43 -10.13
C TYR A 106 -1.00 -4.10 -11.52
N ALA A 107 -1.01 -5.43 -11.60
CA ALA A 107 -1.20 -6.13 -12.88
C ALA A 107 -2.62 -5.97 -13.45
N PHE A 108 -3.62 -5.71 -12.59
CA PHE A 108 -5.01 -5.48 -13.03
C PHE A 108 -5.13 -4.18 -13.83
N PHE A 109 -4.39 -3.13 -13.45
CA PHE A 109 -4.35 -1.85 -14.16
C PHE A 109 -3.32 -1.79 -15.30
N GLY A 110 -2.30 -2.65 -15.27
CA GLY A 110 -1.30 -2.73 -16.31
C GLY A 110 -0.66 -4.11 -16.39
N LYS A 111 -1.16 -4.96 -17.32
CA LYS A 111 -0.67 -6.33 -17.62
C LYS A 111 0.82 -6.45 -18.01
N ARG A 112 1.60 -5.38 -17.89
CA ARG A 112 2.96 -5.21 -18.44
C ARG A 112 3.95 -4.52 -17.50
N PHE A 113 3.53 -4.17 -16.29
CA PHE A 113 4.30 -3.37 -15.35
C PHE A 113 4.11 -3.89 -13.93
N PHE A 114 5.20 -4.07 -13.17
CA PHE A 114 5.12 -4.35 -11.75
C PHE A 114 6.40 -3.93 -11.03
N ILE A 115 6.22 -3.20 -9.92
CA ILE A 115 7.27 -2.87 -8.96
C ILE A 115 6.88 -3.38 -7.59
N GLY A 116 7.79 -4.11 -6.95
CA GLY A 116 7.61 -4.63 -5.60
C GLY A 116 7.87 -6.14 -5.54
N LYS A 117 7.32 -6.81 -4.54
CA LYS A 117 7.40 -8.27 -4.46
C LYS A 117 6.16 -8.92 -5.07
N GLY A 118 6.35 -9.97 -5.86
CA GLY A 118 5.30 -10.70 -6.57
C GLY A 118 5.67 -12.16 -6.77
N ASN A 119 4.71 -12.96 -7.21
CA ASN A 119 4.96 -14.35 -7.61
C ASN A 119 4.84 -14.50 -9.13
N ILE A 120 5.88 -15.05 -9.77
CA ILE A 120 5.85 -15.34 -11.21
C ILE A 120 5.74 -16.84 -11.41
N GLU A 121 4.76 -17.25 -12.22
CA GLU A 121 4.58 -18.64 -12.63
C GLU A 121 5.86 -19.18 -13.29
N GLY A 122 6.38 -20.30 -12.76
CA GLY A 122 7.63 -20.93 -13.22
C GLY A 122 8.93 -20.22 -12.82
N ILE A 123 8.88 -19.21 -11.95
CA ILE A 123 10.06 -18.54 -11.37
C ILE A 123 9.96 -18.47 -9.83
N GLY A 124 8.79 -18.16 -9.28
CA GLY A 124 8.55 -18.06 -7.84
C GLY A 124 8.52 -16.63 -7.29
N LYS A 125 8.73 -16.50 -5.97
CA LYS A 125 8.77 -15.24 -5.21
C LYS A 125 9.90 -14.37 -5.74
N THR A 126 9.52 -13.28 -6.42
CA THR A 126 10.44 -12.41 -7.15
C THR A 126 10.22 -10.96 -6.75
N ARG A 127 11.31 -10.24 -6.49
CA ARG A 127 11.32 -8.78 -6.37
C ARG A 127 11.44 -8.16 -7.76
N LEU A 128 10.34 -7.62 -8.22
CA LEU A 128 10.11 -7.12 -9.57
C LEU A 128 10.39 -5.63 -9.64
N TYR A 129 11.19 -5.26 -10.63
CA TYR A 129 11.52 -3.92 -11.10
C TYR A 129 11.25 -3.85 -12.59
N VAL A 130 10.07 -4.31 -12.98
CA VAL A 130 9.69 -4.48 -14.38
C VAL A 130 8.84 -3.30 -14.82
N THR A 131 9.45 -2.47 -15.64
CA THR A 131 8.81 -1.37 -16.34
C THR A 131 8.16 -1.84 -17.65
N ASN A 132 8.68 -2.90 -18.29
CA ASN A 132 8.09 -3.48 -19.51
C ASN A 132 8.24 -5.00 -19.57
N SER A 133 7.11 -5.73 -19.63
CA SER A 133 7.05 -7.21 -19.71
C SER A 133 7.75 -7.86 -20.91
N LYS A 134 8.18 -7.10 -21.93
CA LYS A 134 8.75 -7.66 -23.16
C LYS A 134 10.21 -8.09 -23.02
N LYS A 135 10.96 -7.51 -22.07
CA LYS A 135 12.41 -7.72 -21.94
C LYS A 135 12.77 -7.77 -20.47
N ASN A 136 12.60 -8.93 -19.84
CA ASN A 136 12.91 -9.11 -18.42
C ASN A 136 14.14 -9.99 -18.27
N ILE A 137 15.04 -9.56 -17.39
CA ILE A 137 16.10 -10.39 -16.85
C ILE A 137 15.77 -10.74 -15.41
N TYR A 138 16.03 -11.98 -15.04
CA TYR A 138 15.88 -12.52 -13.69
C TYR A 138 17.26 -12.84 -13.14
N ILE A 139 17.50 -12.45 -11.90
CA ILE A 139 18.77 -12.60 -11.20
C ILE A 139 18.46 -13.38 -9.94
N MET A 140 18.98 -14.60 -9.84
CA MET A 140 18.81 -15.45 -8.68
C MET A 140 19.98 -15.22 -7.72
N THR A 141 19.64 -14.91 -6.48
CA THR A 141 20.59 -14.93 -5.35
C THR A 141 20.20 -16.05 -4.40
N GLU A 142 21.04 -16.33 -3.39
CA GLU A 142 20.71 -17.29 -2.33
C GLU A 142 19.38 -16.97 -1.61
N LYS A 143 19.05 -15.68 -1.47
CA LYS A 143 17.91 -15.23 -0.65
C LYS A 143 16.67 -14.92 -1.49
N GLU A 144 16.85 -14.20 -2.60
CA GLU A 144 15.75 -13.63 -3.38
C GLU A 144 16.03 -13.73 -4.88
N ILE A 145 14.96 -13.76 -5.68
CA ILE A 145 15.05 -13.56 -7.13
C ILE A 145 14.68 -12.11 -7.42
N TYR A 146 15.48 -11.42 -8.21
CA TYR A 146 15.20 -10.08 -8.70
C TYR A 146 14.81 -10.14 -10.17
N SER A 147 13.90 -9.27 -10.59
CA SER A 147 13.56 -9.10 -12.00
C SER A 147 13.70 -7.65 -12.40
N ILE A 148 14.35 -7.39 -13.53
CA ILE A 148 14.59 -6.04 -14.05
C ILE A 148 14.18 -6.04 -15.52
N SER A 149 13.60 -4.95 -16.01
CA SER A 149 13.44 -4.73 -17.45
C SER A 149 14.40 -3.67 -17.98
N PRO A 150 15.64 -4.05 -18.33
CA PRO A 150 16.63 -3.11 -18.82
C PRO A 150 16.24 -2.58 -20.21
N LYS A 151 16.59 -1.31 -20.48
CA LYS A 151 16.43 -0.71 -21.83
C LYS A 151 17.25 -1.46 -22.89
N ASP A 152 18.46 -1.89 -22.53
CA ASP A 152 19.36 -2.70 -23.33
C ASP A 152 19.58 -4.06 -22.66
N LEU A 153 18.83 -5.08 -23.11
CA LEU A 153 18.90 -6.43 -22.56
C LEU A 153 20.21 -7.14 -22.94
N ASP A 154 20.71 -6.88 -24.15
CA ASP A 154 21.90 -7.55 -24.69
C ASP A 154 23.16 -7.03 -24.01
N GLY A 155 23.26 -5.71 -23.81
CA GLY A 155 24.33 -5.09 -23.02
C GLY A 155 24.34 -5.59 -21.58
N PHE A 156 23.17 -5.64 -20.93
CA PHE A 156 23.05 -6.16 -19.56
C PHE A 156 23.52 -7.62 -19.45
N THR A 157 23.07 -8.47 -20.38
CA THR A 157 23.42 -9.90 -20.40
C THR A 157 24.92 -10.10 -20.63
N ARG A 158 25.53 -9.28 -21.48
CA ARG A 158 26.98 -9.31 -21.73
C ARG A 158 27.78 -8.95 -20.48
N GLU A 159 27.35 -7.91 -19.75
CA GLU A 159 27.99 -7.50 -18.50
C GLU A 159 27.95 -8.59 -17.43
N LEU A 160 26.85 -9.33 -17.30
CA LEU A 160 26.77 -10.46 -16.37
C LEU A 160 27.69 -11.61 -16.79
N LYS A 161 27.70 -11.98 -18.08
CA LYS A 161 28.58 -13.03 -18.60
C LYS A 161 30.06 -12.68 -18.45
N ASN A 162 30.44 -11.43 -18.65
CA ASN A 162 31.81 -10.96 -18.45
C ASN A 162 32.29 -11.09 -16.99
N ARG A 163 31.36 -11.25 -16.04
CA ARG A 163 31.62 -11.45 -14.61
C ARG A 163 31.47 -12.91 -14.19
N ASP A 164 31.48 -13.83 -15.16
CA ASP A 164 31.40 -15.28 -14.97
C ASP A 164 30.12 -15.77 -14.27
N ILE A 165 29.04 -14.99 -14.38
CA ILE A 165 27.73 -15.38 -13.85
C ILE A 165 27.06 -16.34 -14.85
N SER A 166 26.60 -17.50 -14.36
CA SER A 166 26.02 -18.53 -15.23
C SER A 166 24.64 -18.11 -15.77
N HIS A 167 24.38 -18.51 -17.01
CA HIS A 167 23.06 -18.37 -17.62
C HIS A 167 22.30 -19.68 -17.45
N GLU A 168 21.37 -19.71 -16.51
CA GLU A 168 20.61 -20.91 -16.16
C GLU A 168 19.13 -20.62 -16.05
N ARG A 169 18.32 -21.65 -16.24
CA ARG A 169 16.87 -21.53 -16.15
C ARG A 169 16.45 -21.41 -14.70
N ILE A 170 16.05 -20.21 -14.26
CA ILE A 170 15.66 -19.96 -12.87
C ILE A 170 14.22 -20.44 -12.63
N SER A 171 14.03 -21.37 -11.69
CA SER A 171 12.70 -21.72 -11.18
C SER A 171 12.78 -22.04 -9.69
N ARG A 172 11.93 -21.39 -8.91
CA ARG A 172 11.63 -21.73 -7.53
C ARG A 172 10.13 -21.88 -7.40
N ASP A 173 9.67 -23.05 -6.98
CA ASP A 173 8.26 -23.23 -6.67
C ASP A 173 7.89 -22.52 -5.38
N ILE A 174 6.64 -22.07 -5.29
CA ILE A 174 6.10 -21.51 -4.04
C ILE A 174 6.08 -22.65 -3.01
N THR A 175 6.72 -22.45 -1.87
CA THR A 175 6.69 -23.42 -0.78
C THR A 175 5.45 -23.23 0.09
N GLU A 176 5.04 -24.26 0.81
CA GLU A 176 3.95 -24.14 1.80
C GLU A 176 4.29 -23.11 2.90
N GLU A 177 5.56 -22.98 3.24
CA GLU A 177 6.07 -22.00 4.21
C GLU A 177 5.83 -20.55 3.75
N ASP A 178 6.03 -20.26 2.46
CA ASP A 178 5.76 -18.95 1.87
C ASP A 178 4.25 -18.59 1.93
N VAL A 179 3.36 -19.57 1.79
CA VAL A 179 1.91 -19.39 1.94
C VAL A 179 1.54 -19.16 3.39
N LEU A 180 2.11 -19.95 4.30
CA LEU A 180 1.86 -19.87 5.73
C LEU A 180 2.32 -18.52 6.31
N GLU A 181 3.46 -17.99 5.86
CA GLU A 181 3.94 -16.64 6.19
C GLU A 181 2.89 -15.57 5.85
N SER A 182 2.36 -15.62 4.63
CA SER A 182 1.35 -14.68 4.14
C SER A 182 0.06 -14.75 4.96
N ASP A 183 -0.42 -15.96 5.28
CA ASP A 183 -1.60 -16.19 6.09
C ASP A 183 -1.41 -15.71 7.55
N GLU A 184 -0.23 -15.92 8.13
CA GLU A 184 0.10 -15.39 9.46
C GLU A 184 0.08 -13.88 9.49
N ILE A 185 0.66 -13.22 8.48
CA ILE A 185 0.64 -11.77 8.37
C ILE A 185 -0.80 -11.27 8.22
N ALA A 186 -1.63 -11.93 7.42
CA ALA A 186 -3.05 -11.59 7.28
C ALA A 186 -3.79 -11.70 8.63
N LYS A 187 -3.56 -12.78 9.39
CA LYS A 187 -4.12 -12.95 10.74
C LYS A 187 -3.69 -11.84 11.69
N ARG A 188 -2.41 -11.45 11.69
CA ARG A 188 -1.91 -10.34 12.52
C ARG A 188 -2.59 -9.03 12.17
N PHE A 189 -2.73 -8.70 10.88
CA PHE A 189 -3.43 -7.50 10.45
C PHE A 189 -4.92 -7.52 10.82
N PHE A 190 -5.58 -8.66 10.70
CA PHE A 190 -6.96 -8.82 11.13
C PHE A 190 -7.10 -8.55 12.64
N LEU A 191 -6.25 -9.16 13.47
CA LEU A 191 -6.26 -8.97 14.92
C LEU A 191 -5.99 -7.51 15.30
N LEU A 192 -5.02 -6.85 14.66
CA LEU A 192 -4.72 -5.45 14.92
C LEU A 192 -5.91 -4.53 14.59
N ASN A 193 -6.54 -4.74 13.43
CA ASN A 193 -7.77 -4.03 13.04
C ASN A 193 -8.89 -4.24 14.07
N PHE A 194 -9.09 -5.50 14.47
CA PHE A 194 -10.12 -5.89 15.44
C PHE A 194 -9.92 -5.16 16.76
N ILE A 195 -8.70 -5.18 17.31
CA ILE A 195 -8.36 -4.49 18.56
C ILE A 195 -8.58 -2.98 18.44
N LEU A 196 -8.14 -2.34 17.35
CA LEU A 196 -8.33 -0.90 17.16
C LEU A 196 -9.81 -0.51 17.09
N ILE A 197 -10.63 -1.27 16.36
CA ILE A 197 -12.07 -1.03 16.28
C ILE A 197 -12.70 -1.21 17.67
N LEU A 198 -12.31 -2.24 18.42
CA LEU A 198 -12.78 -2.44 19.79
C LEU A 198 -12.40 -1.27 20.70
N THR A 199 -11.17 -0.76 20.60
CA THR A 199 -10.74 0.41 21.37
C THR A 199 -11.61 1.63 21.06
N VAL A 200 -11.90 1.87 19.78
CA VAL A 200 -12.76 3.00 19.36
C VAL A 200 -14.17 2.91 19.94
N ILE A 201 -14.70 1.69 20.12
CA ILE A 201 -16.05 1.46 20.66
C ILE A 201 -16.04 1.49 22.19
N PHE A 202 -15.18 0.68 22.80
CA PHE A 202 -15.24 0.41 24.24
C PHE A 202 -14.68 1.55 25.08
N VAL A 203 -13.69 2.32 24.61
CA VAL A 203 -13.14 3.42 25.40
C VAL A 203 -14.21 4.46 25.75
N PRO A 204 -15.00 5.01 24.79
CA PRO A 204 -16.12 5.89 25.12
C PRO A 204 -17.14 5.30 26.09
N ILE A 205 -17.44 4.00 25.93
CA ILE A 205 -18.44 3.30 26.75
C ILE A 205 -17.94 3.14 28.19
N ILE A 206 -16.68 2.74 28.37
CA ILE A 206 -16.07 2.60 29.69
C ILE A 206 -16.06 3.96 30.40
N ILE A 207 -15.63 5.01 29.71
CA ILE A 207 -15.60 6.38 30.26
C ILE A 207 -17.01 6.85 30.66
N TYR A 208 -18.02 6.53 29.85
CA TYR A 208 -19.42 6.82 30.18
C TYR A 208 -19.88 6.11 31.45
N TYR A 209 -19.65 4.81 31.58
CA TYR A 209 -20.05 4.05 32.76
C TYR A 209 -19.25 4.41 34.02
N MET A 210 -18.03 4.92 33.87
CA MET A 210 -17.24 5.47 34.97
C MET A 210 -17.73 6.87 35.41
N GLY A 211 -18.70 7.47 34.72
CA GLY A 211 -19.23 8.80 35.05
C GLY A 211 -18.32 9.96 34.65
N TYR A 212 -17.28 9.70 33.86
CA TYR A 212 -16.33 10.73 33.44
C TYR A 212 -16.71 11.44 32.13
N LEU A 213 -17.81 11.03 31.50
CA LEU A 213 -18.32 11.66 30.28
C LEU A 213 -19.38 12.72 30.64
N PRO A 214 -19.27 13.97 30.18
CA PRO A 214 -20.27 15.01 30.46
C PRO A 214 -21.60 14.71 29.76
N ALA A 215 -22.70 15.24 30.30
CA ALA A 215 -24.05 15.10 29.71
C ALA A 215 -24.13 15.67 28.27
N TYR A 216 -23.30 16.68 27.99
CA TYR A 216 -23.22 17.34 26.69
C TYR A 216 -21.77 17.38 26.20
N ILE A 217 -21.54 16.93 24.97
CA ILE A 217 -20.20 16.88 24.36
C ILE A 217 -20.07 18.01 23.35
N PRO A 218 -19.03 18.85 23.45
CA PRO A 218 -18.82 19.94 22.51
C PRO A 218 -18.40 19.42 21.14
N ARG A 219 -19.00 19.99 20.09
CA ARG A 219 -18.65 19.72 18.69
C ARG A 219 -18.32 21.02 17.98
N PHE A 220 -17.18 21.04 17.29
CA PHE A 220 -16.84 22.15 16.39
C PHE A 220 -17.79 22.16 15.18
N SER A 221 -18.50 23.27 15.00
CA SER A 221 -19.22 23.62 13.79
C SER A 221 -18.53 24.80 13.13
N THR A 222 -17.97 24.62 11.93
CA THR A 222 -17.32 25.69 11.17
C THR A 222 -18.27 26.69 10.55
N MET A 223 -19.59 26.47 10.62
CA MET A 223 -20.52 27.36 9.92
C MET A 223 -20.78 28.67 10.66
N ASN A 224 -20.49 28.81 11.97
CA ASN A 224 -20.79 30.07 12.70
C ASN A 224 -20.08 30.27 14.07
N ASN A 225 -18.96 29.60 14.39
CA ASN A 225 -18.32 29.67 15.74
C ASN A 225 -19.25 29.30 16.92
N LEU A 226 -20.43 28.73 16.67
CA LEU A 226 -21.31 28.22 17.71
C LEU A 226 -20.84 26.82 18.11
N SER A 227 -20.54 26.64 19.40
CA SER A 227 -20.30 25.32 19.97
C SER A 227 -21.61 24.55 19.93
N ILE A 228 -21.73 23.58 19.02
CA ILE A 228 -22.89 22.69 19.00
C ILE A 228 -22.62 21.63 20.06
N PHE A 229 -23.50 21.55 21.05
CA PHE A 229 -23.46 20.49 22.05
C PHE A 229 -24.35 19.33 21.59
N ILE A 230 -23.81 18.12 21.67
CA ILE A 230 -24.59 16.90 21.42
C ILE A 230 -24.83 16.19 22.75
N ASP A 231 -26.01 15.58 22.89
CA ASP A 231 -26.33 14.73 24.04
C ASP A 231 -25.40 13.52 24.08
N VAL A 232 -24.98 13.13 25.29
CA VAL A 232 -24.15 11.94 25.51
C VAL A 232 -24.72 10.67 24.89
N ASN A 233 -26.04 10.48 24.94
CA ASN A 233 -26.68 9.31 24.36
C ASN A 233 -26.60 9.34 22.83
N GLU A 234 -26.73 10.51 22.22
CA GLU A 234 -26.56 10.68 20.77
C GLU A 234 -25.11 10.43 20.35
N TYR A 235 -24.15 10.88 21.15
CA TYR A 235 -22.73 10.58 20.93
C TYR A 235 -22.45 9.08 21.01
N LEU A 236 -22.91 8.40 22.06
CA LEU A 236 -22.74 6.95 22.21
C LEU A 236 -23.40 6.19 21.06
N ASN A 237 -24.61 6.58 20.63
CA ASN A 237 -25.26 5.99 19.46
C ASN A 237 -24.41 6.14 18.19
N ARG A 238 -23.76 7.30 17.99
CA ARG A 238 -22.82 7.51 16.88
C ARG A 238 -21.56 6.63 17.02
N VAL A 239 -21.02 6.45 18.23
CA VAL A 239 -19.89 5.53 18.50
C VAL A 239 -20.28 4.10 18.13
N TYR A 240 -21.45 3.62 18.57
CA TYR A 240 -21.95 2.28 18.22
C TYR A 240 -22.10 2.11 16.71
N MET A 241 -22.77 3.05 16.03
CA MET A 241 -23.01 2.98 14.59
C MET A 241 -21.70 3.00 13.80
N THR A 242 -20.75 3.86 14.16
CA THR A 242 -19.46 3.93 13.48
C THR A 242 -18.58 2.71 13.75
N GLY A 243 -18.66 2.15 14.96
CA GLY A 243 -18.04 0.88 15.31
C GLY A 243 -18.58 -0.31 14.51
N ALA A 244 -19.90 -0.44 14.45
CA ALA A 244 -20.58 -1.48 13.68
C ALA A 244 -20.24 -1.40 12.18
N LEU A 245 -20.22 -0.19 11.61
CA LEU A 245 -19.79 0.02 10.21
C LEU A 245 -18.33 -0.37 9.99
N SER A 246 -17.45 -0.09 10.96
CA SER A 246 -16.03 -0.46 10.87
C SER A 246 -15.84 -1.98 10.94
N PHE A 247 -16.63 -2.67 11.76
CA PHE A 247 -16.67 -4.13 11.80
C PHE A 247 -17.16 -4.75 10.50
N LEU A 248 -18.26 -4.21 9.94
CA LEU A 248 -18.79 -4.65 8.67
C LEU A 248 -17.76 -4.44 7.55
N PHE A 249 -17.08 -3.30 7.55
CA PHE A 249 -16.02 -3.01 6.59
C PHE A 249 -14.83 -3.97 6.71
N LEU A 250 -14.37 -4.27 7.94
CA LEU A 250 -13.32 -5.26 8.18
C LEU A 250 -13.74 -6.65 7.69
N ALA A 251 -14.99 -7.07 7.96
CA ALA A 251 -15.51 -8.36 7.51
C ALA A 251 -15.52 -8.46 5.98
N VAL A 252 -16.02 -7.41 5.30
CA VAL A 252 -16.01 -7.32 3.84
C VAL A 252 -14.58 -7.38 3.29
N MET A 253 -13.66 -6.59 3.84
CA MET A 253 -12.26 -6.59 3.40
C MET A 253 -11.55 -7.92 3.66
N THR A 254 -11.92 -8.63 4.72
CA THR A 254 -11.42 -9.99 5.01
C THR A 254 -11.94 -10.99 3.97
N LEU A 255 -13.21 -10.89 3.57
CA LEU A 255 -13.76 -11.71 2.49
C LEU A 255 -13.07 -11.40 1.15
N PHE A 256 -12.88 -10.12 0.83
CA PHE A 256 -12.10 -9.72 -0.35
C PHE A 256 -10.68 -10.25 -0.31
N SER A 257 -10.00 -10.17 0.84
CA SER A 257 -8.66 -10.72 1.04
C SER A 257 -8.61 -12.23 0.79
N ARG A 258 -9.61 -13.00 1.27
CA ARG A 258 -9.73 -14.45 1.00
C ARG A 258 -10.04 -14.78 -0.46
N ILE A 259 -10.86 -13.97 -1.14
CA ILE A 259 -11.09 -14.15 -2.58
C ILE A 259 -9.81 -13.83 -3.35
N TYR A 260 -9.11 -12.79 -2.93
CA TYR A 260 -7.90 -12.31 -3.55
C TYR A 260 -6.70 -13.23 -3.33
N SER A 261 -6.64 -13.99 -2.23
CA SER A 261 -5.61 -15.01 -2.02
C SER A 261 -5.62 -16.10 -3.09
N LYS A 262 -6.75 -16.31 -3.78
CA LYS A 262 -6.82 -17.20 -4.96
C LYS A 262 -6.10 -16.63 -6.19
N ILE A 263 -5.86 -15.31 -6.22
CA ILE A 263 -5.21 -14.60 -7.33
C ILE A 263 -3.74 -14.29 -6.98
N ASP A 264 -3.48 -13.85 -5.75
CA ASP A 264 -2.15 -13.54 -5.24
C ASP A 264 -1.99 -14.12 -3.82
N ILE A 265 -1.48 -15.36 -3.76
CA ILE A 265 -1.36 -16.14 -2.53
C ILE A 265 -0.43 -15.43 -1.52
N LEU A 266 0.63 -14.77 -2.00
CA LEU A 266 1.69 -14.20 -1.15
C LEU A 266 1.38 -12.80 -0.59
N TYR A 267 0.51 -12.02 -1.24
CA TYR A 267 0.31 -10.62 -0.86
C TYR A 267 -1.14 -10.23 -0.57
N HIS A 268 -2.02 -11.20 -0.39
CA HIS A 268 -3.43 -10.95 -0.11
C HIS A 268 -3.68 -10.19 1.20
N TYR A 269 -2.77 -10.29 2.18
CA TYR A 269 -2.82 -9.56 3.43
C TYR A 269 -2.83 -8.02 3.23
N LYS A 270 -2.30 -7.51 2.11
CA LYS A 270 -2.25 -6.06 1.83
C LYS A 270 -3.64 -5.43 1.77
N ILE A 271 -4.68 -6.19 1.43
CA ILE A 271 -6.07 -5.71 1.44
C ILE A 271 -6.51 -5.32 2.85
N LEU A 272 -6.02 -6.01 3.90
CA LEU A 272 -6.32 -5.70 5.29
C LEU A 272 -5.63 -4.43 5.81
N PHE A 273 -4.74 -3.83 5.02
CA PHE A 273 -4.15 -2.52 5.31
C PHE A 273 -5.17 -1.38 5.14
N ILE A 274 -6.13 -1.53 4.22
CA ILE A 274 -7.18 -0.53 3.98
C ILE A 274 -8.05 -0.29 5.22
N PRO A 275 -8.68 -1.31 5.83
CA PRO A 275 -9.42 -1.12 7.07
C PRO A 275 -8.53 -0.65 8.21
N LEU A 276 -7.23 -0.98 8.20
CA LEU A 276 -6.30 -0.56 9.25
C LEU A 276 -6.12 0.95 9.25
N ILE A 277 -5.90 1.54 8.08
CA ILE A 277 -5.81 3.00 7.91
C ILE A 277 -7.10 3.64 8.44
N VAL A 278 -8.27 3.13 8.07
CA VAL A 278 -9.56 3.65 8.54
C VAL A 278 -9.65 3.57 10.07
N ALA A 279 -9.29 2.44 10.68
CA ALA A 279 -9.32 2.26 12.13
C ALA A 279 -8.36 3.23 12.85
N VAL A 280 -7.15 3.45 12.33
CA VAL A 280 -6.21 4.43 12.87
C VAL A 280 -6.77 5.85 12.81
N PHE A 281 -7.38 6.25 11.68
CA PHE A 281 -8.03 7.57 11.60
C PHE A 281 -9.18 7.71 12.61
N ARG A 282 -9.98 6.66 12.79
CA ARG A 282 -11.05 6.65 13.82
C ARG A 282 -10.48 6.80 15.23
N LEU A 283 -9.36 6.14 15.53
CA LEU A 283 -8.66 6.30 16.79
C LEU A 283 -8.21 7.76 17.01
N LEU A 284 -7.64 8.40 15.98
CA LEU A 284 -7.25 9.81 16.06
C LEU A 284 -8.44 10.73 16.33
N PHE A 285 -9.60 10.48 15.70
CA PHE A 285 -10.83 11.21 16.00
C PHE A 285 -11.29 11.00 17.44
N LEU A 286 -11.23 9.78 17.95
CA LEU A 286 -11.54 9.49 19.35
C LEU A 286 -10.62 10.27 20.29
N LEU A 287 -9.30 10.24 20.05
CA LEU A 287 -8.33 10.99 20.86
C LEU A 287 -8.61 12.49 20.84
N ASN A 288 -8.98 13.04 19.69
CA ASN A 288 -9.36 14.43 19.56
C ASN A 288 -10.66 14.76 20.33
N ASP A 289 -11.69 13.90 20.24
CA ASP A 289 -12.93 14.07 21.00
C ASP A 289 -12.65 14.02 22.52
N LEU A 290 -11.80 13.10 22.99
CA LEU A 290 -11.39 13.02 24.40
C LEU A 290 -10.57 14.24 24.84
N ALA A 291 -9.64 14.71 24.00
CA ALA A 291 -8.86 15.92 24.29
C ALA A 291 -9.75 17.16 24.42
N LEU A 292 -10.84 17.24 23.64
CA LEU A 292 -11.82 18.33 23.76
C LEU A 292 -12.66 18.24 25.02
N ILE A 293 -12.97 17.03 25.48
CA ILE A 293 -13.73 16.80 26.72
C ILE A 293 -12.89 17.15 27.95
N TYR A 294 -11.61 16.74 27.99
CA TYR A 294 -10.75 16.89 29.18
C TYR A 294 -9.80 18.09 29.14
N GLY A 295 -9.49 18.63 27.97
CA GLY A 295 -8.55 19.76 27.79
C GLY A 295 -9.16 21.15 28.01
N ARG A 296 -10.43 21.24 28.44
CA ARG A 296 -11.13 22.50 28.79
C ARG A 296 -11.40 22.63 30.30
N ILE A 297 -10.63 21.96 31.15
CA ILE A 297 -10.55 22.25 32.59
C ILE A 297 -9.52 23.35 32.82
#